data_AF-A0A949NBJ5-F1
#
_entry.id   AF-A0A949NBJ5-F1
#
_cell.length_a   1.000
_cell.length_b   1.000
_cell.length_c   1.000
_cell.angle_alpha   90.00
_cell.angle_beta   90.00
_cell.angle_gamma   90.00
#
_symmetry.space_group_name_H-M   'P 1'
#
loop_
_entity.id
_entity.type
_entity.pdbx_description
1 polymer ?
#
loop_
_entity_poly.entity_id
_entity_poly.type
_entity_poly.pdbx_seq_one_letter_code
_entity_poly.pdbx_strand_id
1 'polypeptide(L)' 'MRIALDAMGGDKAPEEIIDGAVEAVATAAGRFEVVLVGQKKVIEDYMTGRSFSR' A
#
# COMPACT_ATOMS: atom_id res chain seq x y z
N MET A 1 -13.51 7.85 -2.36
CA MET A 1 -13.86 6.53 -1.81
C MET A 1 -12.67 6.00 -1.03
N ARG A 2 -12.86 5.26 0.07
CA ARG A 2 -11.75 4.70 0.86
C ARG A 2 -11.82 3.18 0.86
N ILE A 3 -10.70 2.53 0.57
CA ILE A 3 -10.58 1.08 0.46
C ILE A 3 -9.58 0.61 1.50
N ALA A 4 -10.00 -0.26 2.42
CA ALA A 4 -9.09 -0.95 3.33
C ALA A 4 -8.49 -2.17 2.61
N LEU A 5 -7.17 -2.29 2.62
CA LEU A 5 -6.43 -3.36 1.94
C LEU A 5 -5.53 -4.08 2.94
N ASP A 6 -5.69 -5.40 3.09
CA ASP A 6 -4.80 -6.22 3.91
C ASP A 6 -3.42 -6.33 3.25
N ALA A 7 -2.42 -5.69 3.86
CA ALA A 7 -1.05 -5.68 3.38
C ALA A 7 -0.29 -6.96 3.73
N MET A 8 -0.84 -7.87 4.53
CA MET A 8 -0.12 -9.04 5.05
C MET A 8 -0.53 -10.36 4.37
N GLY A 9 -1.52 -10.33 3.48
CA GLY A 9 -2.06 -11.51 2.82
C GLY A 9 -1.31 -11.90 1.55
N GLY A 10 -0.89 -13.16 1.48
CA GLY A 10 -0.30 -13.77 0.29
C GLY A 10 1.21 -14.02 0.40
N ASP A 11 1.73 -14.87 -0.49
CA ASP A 11 3.09 -15.42 -0.39
C ASP A 11 4.20 -14.37 -0.53
N LYS A 12 3.88 -13.23 -1.16
CA LYS A 12 4.81 -12.11 -1.39
C LYS A 12 4.42 -10.83 -0.62
N ALA A 13 3.56 -10.97 0.39
CA ALA A 13 3.24 -9.86 1.26
C ALA A 13 4.44 -9.54 2.18
N PRO A 14 4.62 -8.27 2.58
CA PRO A 14 3.78 -7.12 2.25
C PRO A 14 4.14 -6.41 0.93
N GLU A 15 5.19 -6.87 0.26
CA GLU A 15 5.90 -6.14 -0.78
C GLU A 15 5.02 -5.85 -2.01
N GLU A 16 4.55 -6.91 -2.69
CA GLU A 16 3.76 -6.79 -3.93
C GLU A 16 2.40 -6.13 -3.68
N ILE A 17 1.85 -6.30 -2.46
CA ILE A 17 0.57 -5.71 -2.10
C ILE A 17 0.70 -4.19 -1.99
N ILE A 18 1.77 -3.72 -1.35
CA ILE A 18 2.04 -2.29 -1.21
C ILE A 18 2.37 -1.67 -2.57
N ASP A 19 3.23 -2.31 -3.36
CA ASP A 19 3.64 -1.78 -4.67
C ASP A 19 2.43 -1.68 -5.63
N GLY A 20 1.58 -2.72 -5.69
CA GLY A 20 0.36 -2.68 -6.49
C GLY A 20 -0.67 -1.64 -6.00
N ALA A 21 -0.78 -1.44 -4.67
CA ALA A 21 -1.67 -0.42 -4.10
C ALA A 21 -1.24 0.99 -4.50
N VAL A 22 0.07 1.27 -4.49
CA VAL A 22 0.64 2.54 -4.91
C VAL A 22 0.36 2.80 -6.39
N GLU A 23 0.60 1.82 -7.26
CA GLU A 23 0.31 1.94 -8.70
C GLU A 23 -1.18 2.20 -8.96
N ALA A 24 -2.06 1.50 -8.25
CA ALA A 24 -3.50 1.67 -8.36
C ALA A 24 -3.95 3.08 -7.96
N VAL A 25 -3.44 3.61 -6.84
CA VAL A 25 -3.76 4.97 -6.37
C VAL A 25 -3.21 6.02 -7.34
N ALA A 26 -2.01 5.85 -7.88
CA ALA A 26 -1.43 6.74 -8.88
C ALA A 26 -2.29 6.81 -10.15
N THR A 27 -2.82 5.68 -10.59
CA THR A 27 -3.70 5.57 -11.77
C THR A 27 -5.15 6.02 -11.47
N ALA A 28 -5.54 6.05 -10.20
CA ALA A 28 -6.89 6.42 -9.80
C ALA A 28 -7.21 7.90 -10.04
N ALA A 29 -6.20 8.78 -10.16
CA ALA A 29 -6.37 10.23 -10.30
C ALA A 29 -7.33 10.81 -9.24
N GLY A 30 -7.18 10.36 -7.98
CA GLY A 30 -7.99 10.83 -6.84
C GLY A 30 -9.38 10.20 -6.71
N ARG A 31 -9.77 9.24 -7.56
CA ARG A 31 -11.06 8.55 -7.45
C ARG A 31 -11.23 7.77 -6.15
N PHE A 32 -10.13 7.24 -5.61
CA PHE A 32 -10.12 6.52 -4.33
C PHE A 32 -8.78 6.68 -3.61
N GLU A 33 -8.82 6.38 -2.31
CA GLU A 33 -7.68 6.27 -1.41
C GLU A 33 -7.60 4.82 -0.91
N VAL A 34 -6.39 4.31 -0.71
CA VAL A 34 -6.15 2.99 -0.11
C VAL A 34 -5.57 3.16 1.29
N VAL A 35 -6.13 2.43 2.24
CA VAL A 35 -5.66 2.33 3.63
C VAL A 35 -5.09 0.93 3.82
N LEU A 36 -3.77 0.84 3.97
CA LEU A 36 -3.09 -0.42 4.25
C LEU A 36 -3.38 -0.86 5.69
N VAL A 37 -3.83 -2.10 5.85
CA VAL A 37 -4.16 -2.73 7.13
C VAL A 37 -3.17 -3.87 7.35
N GLY A 38 -2.53 -3.90 8.52
CA GLY A 38 -1.55 -4.93 8.83
C GLY A 38 -0.58 -4.50 9.92
N GLN A 39 0.59 -5.14 9.95
CA GLN A 39 1.64 -4.83 10.92
C GLN A 39 2.32 -3.51 10.57
N LYS A 40 1.92 -2.43 11.25
CA LYS A 40 2.36 -1.05 10.95
C LYS A 40 3.88 -0.91 10.79
N LYS A 41 4.68 -1.47 11.71
CA LYS A 41 6.15 -1.36 11.64
C LYS A 41 6.72 -2.00 10.37
N VAL A 42 6.23 -3.18 9.98
CA VAL A 42 6.71 -3.88 8.77
C VAL A 42 6.35 -3.08 7.51
N ILE A 43 5.13 -2.54 7.46
CA ILE A 43 4.66 -1.70 6.37
C ILE A 43 5.50 -0.41 6.29
N GLU A 44 5.70 0.27 7.42
CA GLU A 44 6.50 1.50 7.49
C GLU A 44 7.97 1.25 7.13
N ASP A 45 8.57 0.16 7.61
CA ASP A 45 9.95 -0.23 7.29
C ASP A 45 10.10 -0.49 5.78
N TYR A 46 9.13 -1.16 5.16
CA TYR A 46 9.14 -1.41 3.71
C TYR A 46 8.98 -0.12 2.90
N MET A 47 8.14 0.81 3.37
CA MET A 47 7.93 2.10 2.73
C MET A 47 9.07 3.10 2.99
N THR A 48 9.87 2.89 4.03
CA THR A 48 10.98 3.78 4.38
C THR A 48 12.07 3.75 3.32
N GLY A 49 12.45 4.92 2.80
CA GLY A 49 13.46 5.06 1.75
C GLY A 49 12.94 4.84 0.33
N ARG A 50 11.65 4.51 0.15
CA ARG A 50 10.98 4.48 -1.14
C ARG A 50 10.25 5.81 -1.38
N SER A 51 10.36 6.33 -2.60
CA SER A 51 9.67 7.56 -3.01
C SER A 51 8.20 7.28 -3.31
N PHE A 52 7.39 7.11 -2.27
CA PHE A 52 5.94 7.14 -2.40
C PHE A 52 5.47 8.56 -2.12
N SER A 53 4.93 9.26 -3.13
CA SER A 53 4.37 10.59 -2.91
C SER A 53 3.21 10.48 -1.93
N ARG A 54 3.23 11.30 -0.89
CA ARG A 54 2.25 11.31 0.19
C ARG A 54 0.89 11.86 -0.25
#